data_AF-A0A8S4FXU4-F1
#
_entry.id   AF-A0A8S4FXU4-F1
#
_cell.length_a   1.000
_cell.length_b   1.000
_cell.length_c   1.000
_cell.angle_alpha   90.00
_cell.angle_beta   90.00
_cell.angle_gamma   90.00
#
_symmetry.space_group_name_H-M   'P 1'
#
loop_
_entity.id
_entity.type
_entity.pdbx_description
1 polymer ?
#
loop_
_entity_poly.entity_id
_entity_poly.type
_entity_poly.pdbx_seq_one_letter_code
_entity_poly.pdbx_strand_id
1 'polypeptide(L)'
;MAENEGPVTIDDLPIAFQVKYLGQSDARGLWGIKHTRRPVDLMVAAAKALPPGQILPIVKLLISVDGVFLETVNTNKKEEFEHMSVFFNIESISYGVQDLVYTRVFSMIIVKDAADGKGLNPFECHAFVCESRYGYYPNPNPD
;
A
#
# COMPACT_ATOMS: atom_id res chain seq x y z
N MET A 1 -11.23 13.52 21.30
CA MET A 1 -10.24 14.55 21.69
C MET A 1 -8.90 14.02 21.22
N ALA A 2 -8.33 14.66 20.19
CA ALA A 2 -7.12 14.26 19.49
C ALA A 2 -6.01 15.24 19.84
N GLU A 3 -5.54 15.20 21.08
CA GLU A 3 -4.69 16.26 21.66
C GLU A 3 -3.21 15.90 21.74
N ASN A 4 -2.75 14.83 21.06
CA ASN A 4 -1.33 14.45 21.13
C ASN A 4 -0.68 13.99 19.81
N GLU A 5 -1.29 14.24 18.65
CA GLU A 5 -0.67 13.93 17.36
C GLU A 5 0.04 15.17 16.82
N GLY A 6 1.28 15.38 17.24
CA GLY A 6 2.21 16.25 16.52
C GLY A 6 2.43 15.75 15.09
N PRO A 7 2.94 16.60 14.19
CA PRO A 7 3.28 16.15 12.84
C PRO A 7 4.34 15.03 12.91
N VAL A 8 4.23 14.04 12.03
CA VAL A 8 5.30 13.05 11.83
C VAL A 8 6.57 13.79 11.38
N THR A 9 7.68 13.50 12.05
CA THR A 9 8.99 14.06 11.78
C THR A 9 9.91 13.03 11.12
N ILE A 10 11.09 13.46 10.69
CA ILE A 10 12.08 12.55 10.09
C ILE A 10 12.61 11.53 11.11
N ASP A 11 12.65 11.91 12.40
CA ASP A 11 13.15 11.08 13.51
C ASP A 11 12.19 9.92 13.83
N ASP A 12 10.94 10.01 13.38
CA ASP A 12 9.96 8.94 13.51
C ASP A 12 10.15 7.84 12.45
N LEU A 13 10.91 8.11 11.39
CA LEU A 13 11.12 7.18 10.28
C LEU A 13 12.28 6.19 10.59
N PRO A 14 12.15 4.90 10.20
CA PRO A 14 11.06 4.36 9.40
C PRO A 14 9.84 3.91 10.24
N ILE A 15 8.63 4.18 9.73
CA ILE A 15 7.38 3.78 10.39
C ILE A 15 6.77 2.58 9.66
N ALA A 16 6.38 1.55 10.41
CA ALA A 16 5.74 0.36 9.87
C ALA A 16 4.22 0.37 10.13
N PHE A 17 3.46 -0.02 9.10
CA PHE A 17 2.02 -0.22 9.17
C PHE A 17 1.67 -1.63 8.71
N GLN A 18 0.85 -2.33 9.48
CA GLN A 18 0.25 -3.58 9.04
C GLN A 18 -1.09 -3.27 8.38
N VAL A 19 -1.21 -3.57 7.09
CA VAL A 19 -2.37 -3.22 6.26
C VAL A 19 -2.77 -4.41 5.39
N LYS A 20 -3.97 -4.37 4.80
CA LYS A 20 -4.39 -5.39 3.83
C LYS A 20 -4.11 -4.90 2.43
N TYR A 21 -3.47 -5.72 1.60
CA TYR A 21 -3.16 -5.36 0.23
C TYR A 21 -4.35 -5.67 -0.68
N LEU A 22 -4.88 -4.66 -1.37
CA LEU A 22 -5.96 -4.83 -2.35
C LEU A 22 -5.43 -5.34 -3.70
N GLY A 23 -4.16 -5.11 -3.98
CA GLY A 23 -3.50 -5.48 -5.23
C GLY A 23 -2.94 -4.27 -5.98
N GLN A 24 -2.70 -4.50 -7.27
CA GLN A 24 -2.25 -3.50 -8.22
C GLN A 24 -3.11 -3.48 -9.48
N SER A 25 -3.20 -2.31 -10.13
CA SER A 25 -3.90 -2.16 -11.40
C SER A 25 -3.37 -0.95 -12.17
N ASP A 26 -3.35 -1.05 -13.49
CA ASP A 26 -2.93 0.02 -14.41
C ASP A 26 -3.61 1.37 -14.12
N ALA A 27 -2.79 2.37 -13.77
CA ALA A 27 -3.22 3.76 -13.71
C ALA A 27 -3.16 4.39 -15.10
N ARG A 28 -3.93 5.46 -15.35
CA ARG A 28 -3.99 6.12 -16.68
C ARG A 28 -3.09 7.36 -16.79
N GLY A 29 -2.27 7.63 -15.79
CA GLY A 29 -1.50 8.86 -15.71
C GLY A 29 -0.76 9.01 -14.38
N LEU A 30 0.04 10.07 -14.32
CA LEU A 30 1.06 10.28 -13.29
C LEU A 30 0.48 10.57 -11.89
N TRP A 31 -0.60 11.34 -11.79
CA TRP A 31 -1.14 11.79 -10.49
C TRP A 31 -2.60 12.23 -10.57
N GLY A 32 -3.28 12.23 -9.42
CA GLY A 32 -4.63 12.76 -9.27
C GLY A 32 -5.71 11.67 -9.22
N ILE A 33 -6.79 11.95 -8.49
CA ILE A 33 -7.86 10.99 -8.15
C ILE A 33 -8.50 10.36 -9.39
N LYS A 34 -8.60 11.08 -10.51
CA LYS A 34 -9.13 10.53 -11.77
C LYS A 34 -8.33 9.33 -12.31
N HIS A 35 -7.06 9.20 -11.92
CA HIS A 35 -6.18 8.11 -12.33
C HIS A 35 -6.14 6.96 -11.32
N THR A 36 -6.53 7.18 -10.07
CA THR A 36 -6.62 6.13 -9.03
C THR A 36 -8.03 5.55 -8.87
N ARG A 37 -9.08 6.33 -9.15
CA ARG A 37 -10.49 5.96 -8.94
C ARG A 37 -10.84 4.59 -9.55
N ARG A 38 -10.70 4.45 -10.87
CA ARG A 38 -11.05 3.20 -11.57
C ARG A 38 -10.19 2.01 -11.09
N PRO A 39 -8.85 2.12 -10.99
CA PRO A 39 -8.04 1.06 -10.40
C PRO A 39 -8.49 0.63 -9.01
N VAL A 40 -8.76 1.59 -8.11
CA VAL A 40 -9.22 1.31 -6.75
C VAL A 40 -10.59 0.63 -6.76
N ASP A 41 -11.54 1.12 -7.56
CA ASP A 41 -12.87 0.50 -7.69
C ASP A 41 -12.77 -0.96 -8.15
N LEU A 42 -11.89 -1.26 -9.12
CA LEU A 42 -11.65 -2.62 -9.60
C LEU A 42 -11.07 -3.53 -8.51
N MET A 43 -10.06 -3.04 -7.80
CA MET A 43 -9.42 -3.81 -6.73
C MET A 43 -10.37 -4.05 -5.54
N VAL A 44 -11.20 -3.05 -5.20
CA VAL A 44 -12.25 -3.21 -4.17
C VAL A 44 -13.33 -4.19 -4.62
N ALA A 45 -13.74 -4.14 -5.89
CA ALA A 45 -14.69 -5.10 -6.44
C ALA A 45 -14.14 -6.54 -6.37
N ALA A 46 -12.86 -6.73 -6.72
CA ALA A 46 -12.19 -8.02 -6.63
C ALA A 46 -12.13 -8.51 -5.17
N ALA A 47 -11.77 -7.64 -4.23
CA ALA A 47 -11.74 -7.97 -2.81
C ALA A 47 -13.12 -8.39 -2.27
N LYS A 48 -14.20 -7.74 -2.71
CA LYS A 48 -15.57 -8.11 -2.34
C LYS A 48 -16.05 -9.42 -2.95
N ALA A 49 -15.45 -9.83 -4.06
CA ALA A 49 -15.78 -11.07 -4.75
C ALA A 49 -14.99 -12.29 -4.24
N LEU A 50 -14.12 -12.12 -3.23
CA LEU A 50 -13.37 -13.23 -2.65
C LEU A 50 -14.32 -14.30 -2.07
N PRO A 51 -13.99 -15.60 -2.23
CA PRO A 51 -14.73 -16.68 -1.61
C PRO A 51 -14.87 -16.52 -0.09
N PRO A 52 -15.96 -17.04 0.51
CA PRO A 52 -16.11 -17.06 1.97
C PRO A 52 -14.90 -17.72 2.65
N GLY A 53 -14.34 -17.06 3.65
CA GLY A 53 -13.18 -17.54 4.39
C GLY A 53 -11.83 -17.14 3.80
N GLN A 54 -11.78 -16.58 2.59
CA GLN A 54 -10.56 -15.99 2.03
C GLN A 54 -10.45 -14.52 2.46
N ILE A 55 -9.29 -14.14 2.97
CA ILE A 55 -8.97 -12.75 3.34
C ILE A 55 -7.97 -12.14 2.37
N LEU A 56 -7.91 -10.81 2.34
CA LEU A 56 -6.86 -10.11 1.63
C LEU A 56 -5.50 -10.37 2.31
N PRO A 57 -4.41 -10.43 1.54
CA PRO A 57 -3.06 -10.55 2.09
C PRO A 57 -2.77 -9.43 3.07
N ILE A 58 -2.23 -9.78 4.23
CA ILE A 58 -1.75 -8.81 5.20
C ILE A 58 -0.29 -8.52 4.89
N VAL A 59 0.05 -7.25 4.79
CA VAL A 59 1.38 -6.77 4.42
C VAL A 59 1.88 -5.75 5.43
N LYS A 60 3.20 -5.72 5.63
CA LYS A 60 3.91 -4.67 6.33
C LYS A 60 4.32 -3.61 5.30
N LEU A 61 3.83 -2.40 5.49
CA LEU A 61 4.20 -1.22 4.73
C LEU A 61 5.15 -0.38 5.60
N LEU A 62 6.44 -0.39 5.28
CA LEU A 62 7.47 0.37 5.98
C LEU A 62 7.80 1.63 5.17
N ILE A 63 7.50 2.78 5.75
CA ILE A 63 7.76 4.09 5.14
C ILE A 63 9.07 4.63 5.70
N SER A 64 9.98 5.02 4.80
CA SER A 64 11.30 5.56 5.12
C SER A 64 11.59 6.80 4.29
N VAL A 65 12.73 7.46 4.52
CA VAL A 65 13.18 8.59 3.70
C VAL A 65 13.52 8.18 2.26
N ASP A 66 13.89 6.91 2.04
CA ASP A 66 14.29 6.39 0.72
C ASP A 66 13.10 5.89 -0.11
N GLY A 67 11.94 5.70 0.53
CA GLY A 67 10.75 5.18 -0.12
C GLY A 67 9.93 4.24 0.76
N VAL A 68 9.17 3.36 0.10
CA VAL A 68 8.20 2.47 0.72
C VAL A 68 8.60 1.02 0.48
N PHE A 69 8.85 0.28 1.55
CA PHE A 69 9.07 -1.16 1.52
C PHE A 69 7.78 -1.91 1.84
N LEU A 70 7.46 -2.91 1.03
CA LEU A 70 6.26 -3.72 1.12
C LEU A 70 6.66 -5.19 1.28
N GLU A 71 6.20 -5.83 2.36
CA GLU A 71 6.46 -7.25 2.63
C GLU A 71 5.18 -7.97 3.08
N THR A 72 4.90 -9.15 2.54
CA THR A 72 3.82 -10.01 3.05
C THR A 72 4.12 -10.50 4.46
N VAL A 73 3.18 -10.31 5.38
CA VAL A 73 3.25 -10.87 6.73
C VAL A 73 2.82 -12.32 6.66
N ASN A 74 3.75 -13.24 6.92
CA ASN A 74 3.48 -14.67 6.94
C ASN A 74 2.57 -15.03 8.12
N THR A 75 1.26 -15.08 7.90
CA THR A 75 0.32 -15.34 9.00
C THR A 75 0.06 -16.82 9.23
N ASN A 76 0.28 -17.73 8.26
CA ASN A 76 0.25 -19.19 8.48
C ASN A 76 0.80 -19.97 7.26
N LYS A 77 1.52 -21.09 7.50
CA LYS A 77 2.09 -22.02 6.49
C LYS A 77 1.07 -22.69 5.53
N LYS A 78 -0.20 -22.29 5.55
CA LYS A 78 -1.30 -22.90 4.78
C LYS A 78 -1.81 -22.04 3.63
N GLU A 79 -1.38 -20.79 3.54
CA GLU A 79 -1.75 -19.90 2.44
C GLU A 79 -0.58 -19.85 1.47
N GLU A 80 -0.75 -20.41 0.27
CA GLU A 80 0.17 -20.34 -0.86
C GLU A 80 0.23 -18.91 -1.43
N PHE A 81 0.29 -17.88 -0.58
CA PHE A 81 0.60 -16.55 -1.07
C PHE A 81 2.11 -16.49 -1.28
N GLU A 82 2.49 -16.27 -2.54
CA GLU A 82 3.88 -16.03 -2.93
C GLU A 82 4.43 -14.90 -2.06
N HIS A 83 5.58 -15.14 -1.41
CA HIS A 83 6.27 -14.13 -0.63
C HIS A 83 6.53 -12.91 -1.50
N MET A 84 5.82 -11.81 -1.22
CA MET A 84 5.99 -10.56 -1.94
C MET A 84 6.82 -9.63 -1.07
N SER A 85 7.99 -9.25 -1.58
CA SER A 85 8.90 -8.27 -0.99
C SER A 85 9.32 -7.29 -2.07
N VAL A 86 8.85 -6.05 -1.99
CA VAL A 86 9.07 -5.02 -3.02
C VAL A 86 9.48 -3.72 -2.35
N PHE A 87 10.47 -3.04 -2.94
CA PHE A 87 10.86 -1.69 -2.53
C PHE A 87 10.49 -0.69 -3.63
N PHE A 88 9.67 0.29 -3.28
CA PHE A 88 9.32 1.41 -4.14
C PHE A 88 10.17 2.61 -3.74
N ASN A 89 11.18 2.93 -4.56
CA ASN A 89 12.01 4.12 -4.35
C ASN A 89 11.14 5.37 -4.38
N ILE A 90 11.38 6.31 -3.48
CA ILE A 90 10.64 7.58 -3.39
C ILE A 90 10.56 8.33 -4.72
N GLU A 91 11.59 8.25 -5.57
CA GLU A 91 11.66 8.87 -6.90
C GLU A 91 10.65 8.28 -7.90
N SER A 92 10.25 7.01 -7.69
CA SER A 92 9.27 6.31 -8.54
C SER A 92 7.83 6.53 -8.10
N ILE A 93 7.59 7.02 -6.88
CA ILE A 93 6.26 7.25 -6.33
C ILE A 93 5.76 8.62 -6.79
N SER A 94 4.89 8.65 -7.80
CA SER A 94 4.42 9.91 -8.38
C SER A 94 3.20 10.50 -7.68
N TYR A 95 2.46 9.68 -6.93
CA TYR A 95 1.25 10.11 -6.23
C TYR A 95 0.92 9.16 -5.09
N GLY A 96 0.64 9.67 -3.89
CA GLY A 96 0.11 8.92 -2.76
C GLY A 96 -1.11 9.64 -2.18
N VAL A 97 -2.21 8.94 -1.97
CA VAL A 97 -3.47 9.55 -1.53
C VAL A 97 -4.37 8.58 -0.77
N GLN A 98 -5.07 9.10 0.25
CA GLN A 98 -6.23 8.44 0.83
C GLN A 98 -7.44 8.58 -0.11
N ASP A 99 -8.14 7.48 -0.40
CA ASP A 99 -9.29 7.53 -1.28
C ASP A 99 -10.48 8.29 -0.64
N LEU A 100 -11.20 9.07 -1.45
CA LEU A 100 -12.33 9.88 -0.98
C LEU A 100 -13.63 9.09 -0.78
N VAL A 101 -13.79 7.94 -1.44
CA VAL A 101 -15.01 7.11 -1.34
C VAL A 101 -14.75 5.97 -0.36
N TYR A 102 -13.66 5.24 -0.57
CA TYR A 102 -13.20 4.20 0.34
C TYR A 102 -12.20 4.81 1.32
N THR A 103 -12.68 5.56 2.31
CA THR A 103 -11.83 6.36 3.21
C THR A 103 -10.82 5.57 4.05
N ARG A 104 -10.89 4.24 4.08
CA ARG A 104 -9.86 3.39 4.67
C ARG A 104 -8.78 2.95 3.68
N VAL A 105 -8.90 3.33 2.41
CA VAL A 105 -7.97 2.93 1.36
C VAL A 105 -6.91 4.00 1.19
N PHE A 106 -5.65 3.60 1.33
CA PHE A 106 -4.50 4.35 0.84
C PHE A 106 -4.10 3.78 -0.52
N SER A 107 -3.79 4.65 -1.48
CA SER A 107 -3.33 4.24 -2.81
C SER A 107 -2.11 5.05 -3.23
N MET A 108 -1.23 4.42 -4.01
CA MET A 108 -0.07 5.07 -4.59
C MET A 108 0.09 4.71 -6.06
N ILE A 109 0.54 5.67 -6.88
CA ILE A 109 0.95 5.44 -8.26
C ILE A 109 2.46 5.33 -8.30
N ILE A 110 2.93 4.24 -8.90
CA ILE A 110 4.33 3.96 -9.18
C ILE A 110 4.57 4.14 -10.67
N VAL A 111 5.65 4.85 -11.02
CA VAL A 111 6.16 4.99 -12.38
C VAL A 111 7.22 3.92 -12.60
N LYS A 112 6.94 2.98 -13.50
CA LYS A 112 7.88 1.93 -13.90
C LYS A 112 8.93 2.50 -14.85
N ASP A 113 10.16 2.03 -14.73
CA ASP A 113 11.22 2.37 -15.69
C ASP A 113 10.84 1.89 -17.09
N ALA A 114 10.98 2.77 -18.08
CA ALA A 114 10.60 2.52 -19.47
C ALA A 114 11.55 1.55 -20.21
N ALA A 115 12.44 0.86 -19.49
CA ALA A 115 13.43 -0.06 -20.05
C ALA A 115 12.82 -1.24 -20.82
N ASP A 116 11.54 -1.55 -20.59
CA ASP A 116 10.83 -2.66 -21.25
C ASP A 116 10.25 -2.32 -22.64
N GLY A 117 10.66 -1.21 -23.27
CA GLY A 117 10.76 -1.04 -24.74
C GLY A 117 9.52 -1.32 -25.62
N LYS A 118 8.35 -1.61 -25.07
CA LYS A 118 7.16 -2.11 -25.79
C LYS A 118 5.96 -1.17 -25.76
N GLY A 119 6.13 0.09 -25.36
CA GLY A 119 5.02 1.06 -25.31
C GLY A 119 3.91 0.68 -24.32
N LEU A 120 4.24 -0.11 -23.29
CA LEU A 120 3.32 -0.49 -22.23
C LEU A 120 3.06 0.70 -21.28
N ASN A 121 1.91 0.67 -20.62
CA ASN A 121 1.52 1.68 -19.65
C ASN A 121 2.54 1.74 -18.48
N PRO A 122 3.21 2.89 -18.24
CA PRO A 122 4.24 2.97 -17.22
C PRO A 122 3.68 3.21 -15.81
N PHE A 123 2.37 3.40 -15.65
CA PHE A 123 1.76 3.79 -14.38
C PHE A 123 1.00 2.63 -13.74
N GLU A 124 1.40 2.27 -12.52
CA GLU A 124 0.74 1.22 -11.74
C GLU A 124 0.20 1.78 -10.42
N CYS A 125 -1.08 1.55 -10.16
CA CYS A 125 -1.72 1.92 -8.91
C CYS A 125 -1.71 0.74 -7.95
N HIS A 126 -1.10 0.90 -6.78
CA HIS A 126 -1.19 -0.03 -5.67
C HIS A 126 -2.18 0.51 -4.64
N ALA A 127 -2.98 -0.37 -4.03
CA ALA A 127 -3.93 0.04 -3.01
C ALA A 127 -3.91 -0.87 -1.77
N PHE A 128 -4.17 -0.26 -0.62
CA PHE A 128 -4.09 -0.89 0.69
C PHE A 128 -5.31 -0.48 1.51
N VAL A 129 -5.92 -1.43 2.23
CA VAL A 129 -6.90 -1.11 3.27
C VAL A 129 -6.17 -0.92 4.60
N CYS A 130 -6.19 0.30 5.10
CA CYS A 130 -5.69 0.67 6.40
C CYS A 130 -6.73 0.30 7.47
N GLU A 131 -6.32 -0.42 8.50
CA GLU A 131 -7.14 -0.59 9.69
C GLU A 131 -7.10 0.70 10.53
N SER A 132 -8.21 1.05 11.18
CA SER A 132 -8.31 2.33 11.88
C SER A 132 -7.38 2.39 13.10
N ARG A 133 -6.47 3.36 13.08
CA ARG A 133 -5.70 3.97 14.19
C ARG A 133 -5.66 3.15 15.48
N TYR A 134 -4.83 2.12 15.52
CA TYR A 134 -3.91 1.80 16.61
C TYR A 134 -2.89 0.84 16.00
N GLY A 135 -1.77 1.40 15.52
CA GLY A 135 -0.62 0.59 15.20
C GLY A 135 -0.24 -0.17 16.47
N TYR A 136 -0.30 -1.49 16.42
CA TYR A 136 0.45 -2.31 17.35
C TYR A 136 1.92 -1.95 17.10
N TYR A 137 2.48 -1.09 17.93
CA TYR A 137 3.92 -0.88 17.98
C TYR A 137 4.48 -2.05 18.80
N PRO A 138 5.03 -3.11 18.18
CA PRO A 138 5.88 -4.00 18.95
C PRO A 138 7.02 -3.14 19.45
N ASN A 139 7.11 -3.00 20.78
CA ASN A 139 8.23 -2.37 21.43
C ASN A 139 9.52 -3.01 20.87
N PRO A 140 10.43 -2.24 20.23
CA PRO A 140 11.67 -2.80 19.70
C PRO A 140 12.61 -3.30 20.80
N ASN A 141 12.36 -2.98 22.07
CA ASN A 141 13.02 -3.57 23.23
C ASN A 141 12.00 -4.22 24.19
N PRO A 142 11.63 -5.50 23.96
CA PRO A 142 11.22 -6.33 25.09
C PRO A 142 12.49 -6.67 25.88
N ASP A 143 12.58 -6.09 27.08
CA ASP A 143 13.69 -6.13 28.06
C ASP A 143 14.69 -4.96 28.01
#